data_AF-A0A6P0U857-F1
#
_entry.id   AF-A0A6P0U857-F1
#
_cell.length_a   1.000
_cell.length_b   1.000
_cell.length_c   1.000
_cell.angle_alpha   90.00
_cell.angle_beta   90.00
_cell.angle_gamma   90.00
#
_symmetry.space_group_name_H-M   'P 1'
#
loop_
_entity.id
_entity.type
_entity.pdbx_description
1 polymer ?
#
loop_
_entity_poly.entity_id
_entity_poly.type
_entity_poly.pdbx_seq_one_letter_code
_entity_poly.pdbx_strand_id
1 'polypeptide(L)' 'DIARELLLRVLEVRFQKVPEAIADTINSIDDVAFLDELLSQAVVIPSLEEFEQLLISEPN' A
#
# COMPACT_ATOMS: atom_id res chain seq x y z
N ASP A 1 -2.49 10.75 7.60
CA ASP A 1 -1.07 10.83 7.22
C ASP A 1 -1.00 10.99 5.71
N ILE A 2 -0.26 11.96 5.19
CA ILE A 2 -0.29 12.29 3.75
C ILE A 2 0.19 11.10 2.91
N ALA A 3 1.21 10.37 3.39
CA ALA A 3 1.75 9.19 2.68
C ALA A 3 0.69 8.10 2.48
N ARG A 4 -0.13 7.86 3.51
CA ARG A 4 -1.20 6.86 3.49
C ARG A 4 -2.30 7.20 2.47
N GLU A 5 -2.76 8.44 2.48
CA GLU A 5 -3.78 8.91 1.54
C GLU A 5 -3.29 8.83 0.09
N LEU A 6 -2.03 9.21 -0.15
CA LEU A 6 -1.40 9.10 -1.46
C LEU A 6 -1.25 7.65 -1.90
N LEU A 7 -0.85 6.75 -1.00
CA LEU A 7 -0.69 5.33 -1.28
C LEU A 7 -2.00 4.70 -1.73
N LEU A 8 -3.08 4.89 -0.96
CA LEU A 8 -4.41 4.40 -1.33
C LEU A 8 -4.85 4.97 -2.68
N ARG A 9 -4.61 6.26 -2.91
CA ARG A 9 -4.95 6.92 -4.17
C ARG A 9 -4.19 6.34 -5.36
N VAL A 10 -2.90 6.06 -5.23
CA VAL A 10 -2.09 5.42 -6.28
C VAL A 10 -2.63 4.02 -6.59
N LEU A 11 -2.93 3.23 -5.56
CA LEU A 11 -3.48 1.89 -5.74
C LEU A 11 -4.86 1.93 -6.45
N GLU A 12 -5.74 2.85 -6.08
CA GLU A 12 -7.01 3.08 -6.77
C GLU A 12 -6.83 3.46 -8.24
N VAL A 13 -5.89 4.36 -8.55
CA VAL A 13 -5.66 4.82 -9.93
C VAL A 13 -5.09 3.70 -10.79
N ARG A 14 -4.16 2.90 -10.26
CA ARG A 14 -3.49 1.84 -11.03
C ARG A 14 -4.35 0.60 -11.20
N PHE A 15 -5.07 0.21 -10.15
CA PHE A 15 -5.76 -1.07 -10.10
C PHE A 15 -7.29 -0.96 -10.09
N GLN A 16 -7.83 0.27 -10.12
CA GLN A 16 -9.25 0.64 -10.12
C GLN A 16 -10.04 0.24 -8.86
N LYS A 17 -9.80 -0.96 -8.32
CA LYS A 17 -10.46 -1.48 -7.13
C LYS A 17 -9.41 -1.99 -6.16
N VAL A 18 -9.25 -1.29 -5.05
CA VAL A 18 -8.43 -1.74 -3.93
C VAL A 18 -9.31 -2.60 -3.00
N PRO A 19 -8.94 -3.85 -2.71
CA PRO A 19 -9.60 -4.68 -1.70
C PRO A 19 -9.59 -3.98 -0.34
N GLU A 20 -10.71 -4.07 0.38
CA GLU A 20 -10.86 -3.46 1.71
C GLU A 20 -9.80 -3.97 2.69
N ALA A 21 -9.45 -5.25 2.62
CA ALA A 21 -8.38 -5.85 3.43
C ALA A 21 -7.01 -5.15 3.24
N ILE A 22 -6.66 -4.76 2.00
CA ILE A 22 -5.43 -4.01 1.71
C ILE A 22 -5.51 -2.60 2.29
N ALA A 23 -6.65 -1.93 2.13
CA ALA A 23 -6.85 -0.59 2.68
C ALA A 23 -6.79 -0.58 4.22
N ASP A 24 -7.41 -1.55 4.89
CA ASP A 24 -7.39 -1.70 6.35
C ASP A 24 -5.99 -1.97 6.86
N THR A 25 -5.22 -2.79 6.15
CA THR A 25 -3.82 -3.07 6.48
C THR A 25 -2.99 -1.79 6.39
N ILE A 26 -3.08 -1.06 5.28
CA ILE A 26 -2.40 0.24 5.09
C ILE A 26 -2.81 1.26 6.17
N ASN A 27 -4.09 1.27 6.56
CA ASN A 27 -4.60 2.15 7.60
C ASN A 27 -4.09 1.81 9.01
N SER A 28 -3.62 0.58 9.22
CA SER A 28 -3.08 0.11 10.49
C SER A 28 -1.57 0.32 10.61
N ILE A 29 -0.89 0.72 9.52
CA ILE A 29 0.55 1.01 9.53
C ILE A 29 0.79 2.39 10.15
N ASP A 30 1.51 2.40 11.27
CA ASP A 30 1.96 3.62 11.96
C ASP A 30 3.39 4.02 11.57
N ASP A 31 4.16 3.13 10.93
CA ASP A 31 5.49 3.43 10.41
C ASP A 31 5.42 4.26 9.12
N VAL A 32 5.70 5.55 9.25
CA VAL A 32 5.72 6.50 8.13
C VAL A 32 6.81 6.16 7.11
N ALA A 33 7.96 5.62 7.52
CA ALA A 33 9.02 5.23 6.60
C ALA A 33 8.57 4.04 5.75
N PHE A 34 7.91 3.06 6.36
CA PHE A 34 7.34 1.93 5.65
C PHE A 34 6.22 2.35 4.68
N LEU A 35 5.37 3.30 5.08
CA LEU A 35 4.35 3.87 4.18
C LEU A 35 4.95 4.54 2.93
N ASP A 36 6.09 5.22 3.06
CA ASP A 36 6.78 5.87 1.94
C ASP A 36 7.44 4.85 1.00
N GLU A 37 8.00 3.76 1.55
CA GLU A 37 8.48 2.62 0.77
C GLU A 37 7.34 1.96 0.00
N LEU A 38 6.21 1.69 0.66
CA LEU A 38 5.02 1.13 0.02
C LEU A 38 4.48 2.04 -1.08
N LEU A 39 4.49 3.37 -0.87
CA LEU A 39 4.08 4.33 -1.90
C LEU A 39 4.96 4.22 -3.15
N SER A 40 6.28 4.11 -2.97
CA SER A 40 7.21 3.91 -4.09
C SER A 40 6.97 2.58 -4.81
N GLN A 41 6.74 1.49 -4.07
CA GLN A 41 6.44 0.17 -4.63
C GLN A 41 5.09 0.15 -5.37
N ALA A 42 4.09 0.82 -4.81
CA ALA A 42 2.75 0.90 -5.38
C ALA A 42 2.72 1.56 -6.76
N VAL A 43 3.77 2.30 -7.18
CA VAL A 43 3.89 2.86 -8.53
C VAL A 43 4.39 1.84 -9.56
N VAL A 44 5.25 0.92 -9.15
CA VAL A 44 5.98 0.02 -10.07
C VAL A 44 5.47 -1.42 -10.05
N ILE A 45 4.84 -1.84 -8.95
CA ILE A 45 4.42 -3.24 -8.75
C ILE A 45 3.40 -3.68 -9.81
N PRO A 46 3.48 -4.88 -10.40
CA PRO A 46 2.64 -5.26 -11.53
C PRO A 46 1.20 -5.62 -11.14
N SER A 47 0.95 -6.05 -9.89
CA SER A 47 -0.40 -6.42 -9.43
C SER A 47 -0.64 -6.10 -7.95
N LEU A 48 -1.92 -6.12 -7.56
CA LEU A 48 -2.33 -6.01 -6.16
C LEU A 48 -1.96 -7.24 -5.34
N GLU A 49 -1.91 -8.44 -5.94
CA GLU A 49 -1.52 -9.65 -5.21
C GLU A 49 -0.06 -9.57 -4.77
N GLU A 50 0.83 -9.08 -5.63
CA GLU A 50 2.22 -8.84 -5.25
C GLU A 50 2.34 -7.73 -4.19
N PHE A 51 1.50 -6.70 -4.27
CA PHE A 51 1.46 -5.65 -3.26
C PHE A 51 1.01 -6.17 -1.90
N GLU A 52 0.01 -7.06 -1.87
CA GLU A 52 -0.43 -7.73 -0.65
C GLU A 52 0.68 -8.57 -0.02
N GLN A 53 1.53 -9.22 -0.81
CA GLN A 53 2.70 -9.94 -0.28
C GLN A 53 3.71 -9.01 0.39
N LEU A 54 3.88 -7.76 -0.09
CA LEU A 54 4.74 -6.77 0.57
C LEU A 54 4.19 -6.36 1.94
N LEU A 55 2.87 -6.21 2.06
CA LEU A 55 2.22 -5.89 3.33
C LEU A 55 2.41 -7.00 4.37
N ILE A 56 2.36 -8.26 3.95
CA ILE A 56 2.58 -9.43 4.84
C ILE A 56 4.06 -9.57 5.23
N SER A 57 4.97 -9.01 4.41
CA SER A 57 6.42 -9.07 4.64
C SER A 57 6.94 -7.95 5.55
N GLU A 58 6.05 -7.20 6.21
CA GLU A 58 6.43 -6.15 7.17
C GLU A 58 7.43 -6.72 8.20
N PRO A 59 8.65 -6.14 8.30
CA PRO A 59 9.61 -6.57 9.30
C PRO A 59 9.09 -6.18 10.68
N ASN A 60 8.65 -7.19 11.42
CA ASN A 60 8.26 -7.16 12.83
C ASN A 60 9.26 -6.40 13.74
#